data_AF-A0A9P0LD83-F1
#
_entry.id   AF-A0A9P0LD83-F1
#
_cell.length_a   1.000
_cell.length_b   1.000
_cell.length_c   1.000
_cell.angle_alpha   90.00
_cell.angle_beta   90.00
_cell.angle_gamma   90.00
#
_symmetry.space_group_name_H-M   'P 1'
#
loop_
_entity.id
_entity.type
_entity.pdbx_description
1 polymer ?
#
loop_
_entity_poly.entity_id
_entity_poly.type
_entity_poly.pdbx_seq_one_letter_code
_entity_poly.pdbx_strand_id
1 'polypeptide(L)'
;MPRKYILSNIARPRATWSDEQLMEAVAKVQTGEISKRKAHRRYNVPPRTLKRRITSGNFKKGALGPEGILDRANETRLVAHIHRLSVVGFAPDKSTVRTLAFRFAEKLGIKHPFSAATEKAGFAWLHSFLDRNPELSVRQAEFLSLSRAQGMNREDARRFFELLDEVLTKNGLMKKPSCIFHG
;
A
#
# COMPACT_ATOMS: atom_id res chain seq x y z
N MET A 1 -10.12 -7.65 -5.22
CA MET A 1 -10.00 -6.36 -4.51
C MET A 1 -9.94 -6.61 -3.01
N PRO A 2 -9.16 -5.86 -2.20
CA PRO A 2 -9.22 -6.02 -0.75
C PRO A 2 -10.64 -5.67 -0.27
N ARG A 3 -11.30 -6.58 0.45
CA ARG A 3 -12.58 -6.30 1.11
C ARG A 3 -12.34 -5.12 2.06
N LYS A 4 -12.94 -3.96 1.78
CA LYS A 4 -12.99 -2.84 2.71
C LYS A 4 -13.74 -3.33 3.94
N TYR A 5 -13.02 -3.54 5.03
CA TYR A 5 -13.64 -3.91 6.30
C TYR A 5 -14.42 -2.68 6.78
N ILE A 6 -15.73 -2.69 6.61
CA ILE A 6 -16.62 -1.65 7.11
C ILE A 6 -16.76 -1.92 8.61
N LEU A 7 -15.96 -1.25 9.43
CA LEU A 7 -16.25 -1.12 10.85
C LEU A 7 -17.65 -0.52 10.94
N SER A 8 -18.56 -1.20 11.63
CA SER A 8 -19.88 -0.67 11.95
C SER A 8 -19.72 0.74 12.53
N ASN A 9 -20.65 1.61 12.16
CA ASN A 9 -20.67 3.07 12.32
C ASN A 9 -20.73 3.57 13.79
N ILE A 10 -20.12 2.85 14.73
CA ILE A 10 -20.18 3.05 16.19
C ILE A 10 -18.91 3.75 16.71
N ALA A 11 -17.83 3.77 15.93
CA ALA A 11 -16.60 4.46 16.32
C ALA A 11 -16.77 5.98 16.21
N ARG A 12 -16.89 6.66 17.36
CA ARG A 12 -16.92 8.13 17.42
C ARG A 12 -15.68 8.72 16.72
N PRO A 13 -15.83 9.72 15.82
CA PRO A 13 -14.71 10.32 15.13
C PRO A 13 -13.73 10.91 16.15
N ARG A 14 -12.45 10.52 16.04
CA ARG A 14 -11.38 10.97 16.93
C ARG A 14 -10.70 12.18 16.32
N ALA A 15 -10.22 13.09 17.18
CA ALA A 15 -9.48 14.29 16.77
C ALA A 15 -10.19 15.11 15.68
N THR A 16 -11.45 15.48 15.93
CA THR A 16 -12.28 16.27 15.01
C THR A 16 -11.87 17.74 14.91
N TRP A 17 -10.99 18.22 15.79
CA TRP A 17 -10.46 19.59 15.76
C TRP A 17 -9.45 19.81 14.63
N SER A 18 -9.38 21.02 14.08
CA SER A 18 -8.37 21.43 13.10
C SER A 18 -7.03 21.75 13.76
N ASP A 19 -5.96 21.88 12.95
CA ASP A 19 -4.65 22.35 13.42
C ASP A 19 -4.74 23.79 13.96
N GLU A 20 -5.50 24.65 13.28
CA GLU A 20 -5.75 26.04 13.68
C GLU A 20 -6.45 26.11 15.03
N GLN A 21 -7.53 25.34 15.22
CA GLN A 21 -8.26 25.26 16.48
C GLN A 21 -7.38 24.77 17.63
N LEU A 22 -6.47 23.82 17.35
CA LEU A 22 -5.51 23.35 18.35
C LEU A 22 -4.52 24.44 18.72
N MET A 23 -3.97 25.15 17.74
CA MET A 23 -2.98 26.21 17.96
C MET A 23 -3.57 27.38 18.73
N GLU A 24 -4.76 27.85 18.35
CA GLU A 24 -5.45 28.95 19.03
C GLU A 24 -5.85 28.55 20.47
N ALA A 25 -6.35 27.32 20.66
CA ALA A 25 -6.68 26.81 21.98
C ALA A 25 -5.45 26.70 22.89
N VAL A 26 -4.30 26.29 22.36
CA VAL A 26 -3.04 26.23 23.10
C VAL A 26 -2.57 27.63 23.47
N ALA A 27 -2.55 28.56 22.51
CA ALA A 27 -2.10 29.93 22.74
C ALA A 27 -2.88 30.59 23.89
N LYS A 28 -4.22 30.56 23.83
CA LYS A 28 -5.08 31.16 24.87
C LYS A 28 -5.01 30.48 26.24
N VAL A 29 -4.62 29.20 26.27
CA VAL A 29 -4.40 28.47 27.53
C VAL A 29 -3.02 28.79 28.11
N GLN A 30 -2.01 29.05 27.27
CA GLN A 30 -0.67 29.46 27.70
C GLN A 30 -0.64 30.92 28.18
N THR A 31 -1.38 31.82 27.52
CA THR A 31 -1.50 33.23 27.97
C THR A 31 -2.33 33.37 29.25
N GLY A 32 -3.03 32.31 29.68
CA GLY A 32 -3.88 32.32 30.87
C GLY A 32 -5.28 32.92 30.67
N GLU A 33 -5.63 33.34 29.44
CA GLU A 33 -6.93 33.94 29.11
C GLU A 33 -8.11 32.98 29.33
N ILE A 34 -7.93 31.69 29.02
CA ILE A 34 -8.98 30.67 29.17
C ILE A 34 -8.47 29.41 29.85
N SER A 35 -9.34 28.80 30.67
CA SER A 35 -9.06 27.49 31.25
C SER A 35 -9.15 26.38 30.19
N LYS A 36 -8.43 25.27 30.39
CA LYS A 36 -8.47 24.07 29.55
C LYS A 36 -9.90 23.54 29.29
N ARG A 37 -10.80 23.67 30.27
CA ARG A 37 -12.22 23.28 30.13
C ARG A 37 -13.01 24.27 29.25
N LYS A 38 -12.71 25.58 29.35
CA LYS A 38 -13.31 26.61 28.49
C LYS A 38 -12.82 26.48 27.05
N ALA A 39 -11.53 26.17 26.86
CA ALA A 39 -10.95 25.85 25.55
C ALA A 39 -11.64 24.65 24.88
N HIS A 40 -11.97 23.60 25.65
CA HIS A 40 -12.73 22.46 25.12
C HIS A 40 -14.10 22.86 24.57
N ARG A 41 -14.86 23.69 25.29
CA ARG A 41 -16.18 24.15 24.83
C ARG A 41 -16.10 25.02 23.57
N ARG A 42 -15.03 25.82 23.42
CA ARG A 42 -14.86 26.76 22.31
C ARG A 42 -14.25 26.15 21.06
N TYR A 43 -13.25 25.29 21.21
CA TYR A 43 -12.45 24.75 20.11
C TYR A 43 -12.63 23.25 19.90
N ASN A 44 -13.51 22.60 20.69
CA ASN A 44 -13.72 21.15 20.67
C ASN A 44 -12.45 20.31 20.92
N VAL A 45 -11.41 20.90 21.53
CA VAL A 45 -10.16 20.20 21.87
C VAL A 45 -10.25 19.67 23.30
N PRO A 46 -10.16 18.35 23.55
CA PRO A 46 -10.25 17.80 24.90
C PRO A 46 -9.17 18.36 25.85
N PRO A 47 -9.49 18.60 27.13
CA PRO A 47 -8.55 19.15 28.10
C PRO A 47 -7.28 18.29 28.28
N ARG A 48 -7.42 16.96 28.16
CA ARG A 48 -6.29 16.01 28.24
C ARG A 48 -5.36 16.14 27.04
N THR A 49 -5.91 16.38 25.85
CA THR A 49 -5.13 16.68 24.65
C THR A 49 -4.35 17.98 24.84
N LEU A 50 -4.99 19.06 25.28
CA LEU A 50 -4.32 20.34 25.53
C LEU A 50 -3.18 20.20 26.55
N LYS A 51 -3.44 19.51 27.68
CA LYS A 51 -2.40 19.24 28.69
C LYS A 51 -1.22 18.50 28.08
N ARG A 52 -1.46 17.39 27.36
CA ARG A 52 -0.42 16.59 26.71
C ARG A 52 0.41 17.44 25.74
N ARG A 53 -0.25 18.22 24.88
CA ARG A 53 0.37 19.02 23.82
C ARG A 53 1.24 20.15 24.37
N ILE A 54 0.78 20.81 25.44
CA ILE A 54 1.55 21.82 26.16
C ILE A 54 2.77 21.20 26.82
N THR A 55 2.63 20.07 27.52
CA THR A 55 3.76 19.39 28.17
C THR A 55 4.77 18.85 27.16
N SER A 56 4.32 18.33 26.02
CA SER A 56 5.20 17.75 25.00
C SER A 56 5.77 18.78 24.00
N GLY A 57 5.35 20.04 24.06
CA GLY A 57 5.73 21.08 23.09
C GLY A 57 5.34 20.79 21.63
N ASN A 58 4.42 19.85 21.38
CA ASN A 58 4.04 19.45 20.02
C ASN A 58 2.64 19.97 19.70
N PHE A 59 2.54 21.04 18.91
CA PHE A 59 1.27 21.71 18.60
C PHE A 59 0.66 21.30 17.25
N LYS A 60 1.27 20.34 16.55
CA LYS A 60 0.72 19.80 15.30
C LYS A 60 -0.21 18.64 15.62
N LYS A 61 -1.39 18.60 15.00
CA LYS A 61 -2.36 17.50 15.13
C LYS A 61 -1.71 16.17 14.74
N GLY A 62 -1.06 16.14 13.58
CA GLY A 62 -0.44 14.95 13.01
C GLY A 62 -1.45 13.88 12.62
N ALA A 63 -0.96 12.80 12.00
CA ALA A 63 -1.77 11.63 11.70
C ALA A 63 -2.12 10.86 13.00
N LEU A 64 -3.29 10.22 13.02
CA LEU A 64 -3.67 9.31 14.09
C LEU A 64 -3.02 7.95 13.84
N GLY A 65 -2.21 7.49 14.78
CA GLY A 65 -1.56 6.19 14.74
C GLY A 65 -0.06 6.26 14.49
N PRO A 66 0.64 5.12 14.58
CA PRO A 66 2.06 5.05 14.25
C PRO A 66 2.29 5.35 12.77
N GLU A 67 3.45 5.93 12.47
CA GLU A 67 3.90 6.10 11.10
C GLU A 67 4.15 4.75 10.42
N GLY A 68 4.11 4.74 9.09
CA GLY A 68 4.41 3.53 8.31
C GLY A 68 5.82 3.03 8.58
N ILE A 69 6.00 1.70 8.56
CA ILE A 69 7.32 1.05 8.78
C ILE A 69 8.38 1.56 7.80
N LEU A 70 7.97 1.76 6.55
CA LEU A 70 8.76 2.44 5.54
C LEU A 70 8.24 3.88 5.54
N ASP A 71 9.02 4.80 6.10
CA ASP A 71 8.76 6.25 6.08
C ASP A 71 8.20 6.72 4.72
N ARG A 72 7.46 7.84 4.68
CA ARG A 72 6.70 8.27 3.50
C ARG A 72 7.59 8.44 2.25
N ALA A 73 8.82 8.91 2.42
CA ALA A 73 9.79 9.03 1.34
C ALA A 73 10.18 7.66 0.75
N ASN A 74 10.40 6.68 1.63
CA ASN A 74 10.76 5.31 1.28
C ASN A 74 9.57 4.57 0.65
N GLU A 75 8.37 4.80 1.15
CA GLU A 75 7.12 4.29 0.58
C GLU A 75 6.94 4.77 -0.87
N THR A 76 7.21 6.05 -1.13
CA THR A 76 7.15 6.64 -2.50
C THR A 76 8.17 5.99 -3.44
N ARG A 77 9.39 5.71 -2.96
CA ARG A 77 10.41 4.99 -3.75
C ARG A 77 9.98 3.57 -4.10
N LEU A 78 9.35 2.87 -3.16
CA LEU A 78 8.82 1.52 -3.38
C LEU A 78 7.67 1.53 -4.40
N VAL A 79 6.74 2.49 -4.29
CA VAL A 79 5.65 2.71 -5.26
C VAL A 79 6.22 2.95 -6.67
N ALA A 80 7.20 3.85 -6.79
CA ALA A 80 7.84 4.13 -8.08
C ALA A 80 8.54 2.89 -8.66
N HIS A 81 9.14 2.05 -7.82
CA HIS A 81 9.73 0.79 -8.26
C HIS A 81 8.68 -0.20 -8.77
N ILE A 82 7.58 -0.36 -8.05
CA ILE A 82 6.44 -1.19 -8.46
C ILE A 82 5.88 -0.70 -9.81
N HIS A 83 5.78 0.61 -10.01
CA HIS A 83 5.38 1.17 -11.30
C HIS A 83 6.34 0.83 -12.43
N ARG A 84 7.65 0.95 -12.22
CA ARG A 84 8.63 0.55 -13.23
C ARG A 84 8.50 -0.92 -13.61
N LEU A 85 8.27 -1.80 -12.63
CA LEU A 85 8.02 -3.23 -12.90
C LEU A 85 6.77 -3.42 -13.77
N SER A 86 5.68 -2.69 -13.46
CA SER A 86 4.46 -2.77 -14.27
C SER A 86 4.68 -2.31 -15.72
N VAL A 87 5.39 -1.21 -15.96
CA VAL A 87 5.65 -0.73 -17.32
C VAL A 87 6.40 -1.76 -18.18
N VAL A 88 7.29 -2.54 -17.57
CA VAL A 88 8.12 -3.54 -18.27
C VAL A 88 7.38 -4.86 -18.52
N GLY A 89 6.10 -4.98 -18.12
CA GLY A 89 5.31 -6.19 -18.36
C GLY A 89 5.13 -7.09 -17.13
N PHE A 90 5.72 -6.74 -15.98
CA PHE A 90 5.59 -7.53 -14.75
C PHE A 90 4.50 -6.95 -13.85
N ALA A 91 3.37 -7.65 -13.70
CA ALA A 91 2.39 -7.35 -12.66
C ALA A 91 2.87 -7.96 -11.32
N PRO A 92 3.43 -7.20 -10.37
CA PRO A 92 3.74 -7.79 -9.08
C PRO A 92 2.44 -8.19 -8.37
N ASP A 93 2.33 -9.47 -8.03
CA ASP A 93 1.27 -9.94 -7.14
C ASP A 93 1.46 -9.40 -5.72
N LYS A 94 0.41 -9.46 -4.91
CA LYS A 94 0.43 -9.15 -3.47
C LYS A 94 1.57 -9.84 -2.74
N SER A 95 1.87 -11.11 -3.06
CA SER A 95 3.00 -11.83 -2.47
C SER A 95 4.33 -11.17 -2.84
N THR A 96 4.51 -10.82 -4.12
CA THR A 96 5.70 -10.14 -4.64
C THR A 96 5.91 -8.77 -3.99
N VAL A 97 4.84 -7.97 -3.85
CA VAL A 97 4.92 -6.67 -3.16
C VAL A 97 5.38 -6.83 -1.71
N ARG A 98 4.91 -7.87 -1.01
CA ARG A 98 5.32 -8.16 0.37
C ARG A 98 6.79 -8.59 0.48
N THR A 99 7.29 -9.35 -0.48
CA THR A 99 8.72 -9.71 -0.55
C THR A 99 9.59 -8.51 -0.92
N LEU A 100 9.15 -7.69 -1.87
CA LEU A 100 9.84 -6.45 -2.24
C LEU A 100 9.97 -5.52 -1.05
N ALA A 101 8.91 -5.36 -0.26
CA ALA A 101 8.93 -4.54 0.94
C ALA A 101 9.93 -5.04 2.00
N PHE A 102 10.01 -6.35 2.21
CA PHE A 102 11.00 -6.96 3.10
C PHE A 102 12.42 -6.66 2.63
N ARG A 103 12.74 -7.01 1.39
CA ARG A 103 14.07 -6.78 0.79
C ARG A 103 14.46 -5.30 0.78
N PHE A 104 13.48 -4.43 0.53
CA PHE A 104 13.70 -2.98 0.53
C PHE A 104 14.03 -2.46 1.94
N ALA A 105 13.37 -2.98 2.96
CA ALA A 105 13.61 -2.60 4.34
C ALA A 105 14.97 -3.11 4.86
N GLU A 106 15.32 -4.36 4.55
CA GLU A 106 16.64 -4.95 4.83
C GLU A 106 17.76 -4.16 4.16
N LYS A 107 17.61 -3.84 2.87
CA LYS A 107 18.62 -3.07 2.11
C LYS A 107 18.86 -1.67 2.68
N LEU A 108 17.85 -1.06 3.29
CA LEU A 108 17.95 0.25 3.93
C LEU A 108 18.35 0.17 5.41
N GLY A 109 18.50 -1.03 5.97
CA GLY A 109 18.81 -1.23 7.40
C GLY A 109 17.69 -0.74 8.33
N ILE A 110 16.44 -0.70 7.86
CA ILE A 110 15.31 -0.20 8.64
C ILE A 110 14.84 -1.31 9.58
N LYS A 111 14.78 -1.04 10.88
CA LYS A 111 14.22 -1.98 11.84
C LYS A 111 12.74 -2.23 11.53
N HIS A 112 12.37 -3.48 11.26
CA HIS A 112 11.00 -3.86 10.89
C HIS A 112 10.50 -5.12 11.60
N PRO A 113 9.17 -5.24 11.84
CA PRO A 113 8.54 -6.44 12.39
C PRO A 113 8.23 -7.52 11.34
N PHE A 114 8.80 -7.43 10.14
CA PHE A 114 8.54 -8.44 9.09
C PHE A 114 9.15 -9.79 9.46
N SER A 115 8.55 -10.86 8.93
CA SER A 115 8.97 -12.22 9.23
C SER A 115 10.26 -12.54 8.46
N ALA A 116 11.36 -12.72 9.19
CA ALA A 116 12.63 -13.17 8.62
C ALA A 116 12.52 -14.60 8.03
N ALA A 117 11.79 -15.49 8.70
CA ALA A 117 11.62 -16.88 8.25
C ALA A 117 10.93 -17.01 6.89
N THR A 118 10.03 -16.08 6.55
CA THR A 118 9.31 -16.09 5.26
C THR A 118 9.77 -15.01 4.29
N GLU A 119 10.73 -14.17 4.71
CA GLU A 119 11.27 -13.01 3.97
C GLU A 119 10.17 -12.12 3.35
N LYS A 120 9.08 -11.92 4.10
CA LYS A 120 7.88 -11.23 3.61
C LYS A 120 7.29 -10.30 4.67
N ALA A 121 6.81 -9.15 4.19
CA ALA A 121 5.96 -8.28 4.99
C ALA A 121 4.62 -8.96 5.31
N GLY A 122 3.96 -8.58 6.41
CA GLY A 122 2.65 -9.12 6.78
C GLY A 122 1.50 -8.61 5.90
N PHE A 123 0.36 -9.32 5.89
CA PHE A 123 -0.84 -8.85 5.18
C PHE A 123 -1.39 -7.54 5.75
N ALA A 124 -1.34 -7.34 7.07
CA ALA A 124 -1.77 -6.08 7.69
C ALA A 124 -0.96 -4.86 7.20
N TRP A 125 0.35 -5.05 6.99
CA TRP A 125 1.20 -4.02 6.39
C TRP A 125 0.78 -3.75 4.94
N LEU A 126 0.56 -4.80 4.14
CA LEU A 126 0.14 -4.65 2.75
C LEU A 126 -1.18 -3.87 2.64
N HIS A 127 -2.17 -4.19 3.48
CA HIS A 127 -3.44 -3.46 3.51
C HIS A 127 -3.24 -1.98 3.82
N SER A 128 -2.47 -1.67 4.88
CA SER A 128 -2.19 -0.29 5.25
C SER A 128 -1.39 0.46 4.18
N PHE A 129 -0.47 -0.22 3.50
CA PHE A 129 0.31 0.32 2.38
C PHE A 129 -0.57 0.63 1.17
N LEU A 130 -1.52 -0.25 0.81
CA LEU A 130 -2.45 0.01 -0.29
C LEU A 130 -3.47 1.11 0.05
N ASP A 131 -3.92 1.21 1.30
CA ASP A 131 -4.82 2.28 1.74
C ASP A 131 -4.16 3.67 1.66
N ARG A 132 -2.84 3.74 1.91
CA ARG A 132 -2.06 4.99 1.78
C ARG A 132 -1.65 5.32 0.34
N ASN A 133 -1.71 4.36 -0.58
CA ASN A 133 -1.24 4.47 -1.96
C ASN A 133 -2.30 3.88 -2.93
N PRO A 134 -3.48 4.52 -3.04
CA PRO A 134 -4.61 4.02 -3.84
C PRO A 134 -4.29 3.91 -5.34
N GLU A 135 -3.31 4.66 -5.84
CA GLU A 135 -2.85 4.63 -7.23
C GLU A 135 -2.32 3.25 -7.65
N LEU A 136 -1.77 2.47 -6.71
CA LEU A 136 -1.31 1.11 -6.97
C LEU A 136 -2.47 0.16 -7.24
N SER A 137 -3.59 0.32 -6.53
CA SER A 137 -4.75 -0.56 -6.69
C SER A 137 -5.50 -0.32 -8.01
N VAL A 138 -5.63 0.94 -8.43
CA VAL A 138 -6.26 1.29 -9.71
C VAL A 138 -5.42 0.77 -10.86
N ARG A 139 -4.11 1.03 -10.83
CA ARG A 139 -3.18 0.60 -11.89
C ARG A 139 -2.98 -0.90 -11.96
N GLN A 140 -3.06 -1.65 -10.86
CA GLN A 140 -3.00 -3.11 -10.91
C GLN A 140 -4.18 -3.70 -11.71
N ALA A 141 -5.39 -3.13 -11.56
CA ALA A 141 -6.56 -3.57 -12.32
C ALA A 141 -6.40 -3.25 -13.82
N GLU A 142 -5.94 -2.05 -14.16
CA GLU A 142 -5.65 -1.63 -15.53
C GLU A 142 -4.56 -2.49 -16.17
N PHE A 143 -3.44 -2.70 -15.48
CA PHE A 143 -2.33 -3.51 -15.98
C PHE A 143 -2.75 -4.97 -16.21
N LEU A 144 -3.50 -5.58 -15.28
CA LEU A 144 -4.03 -6.93 -15.49
C LEU A 144 -4.99 -7.01 -16.69
N SER A 145 -5.74 -5.95 -16.99
CA SER A 145 -6.56 -5.89 -18.20
C SER A 145 -5.71 -5.76 -19.48
N LEU A 146 -4.67 -4.93 -19.44
CA LEU A 146 -3.72 -4.76 -20.55
C LEU A 146 -2.89 -6.03 -20.81
N SER A 147 -2.30 -6.65 -19.80
CA SER A 147 -1.55 -7.90 -19.98
C SER A 147 -2.44 -9.05 -20.44
N ARG A 148 -3.71 -9.10 -20.02
CA ARG A 148 -4.68 -10.06 -20.60
C ARG A 148 -4.98 -9.75 -22.06
N ALA A 149 -5.19 -8.48 -22.40
CA ALA A 149 -5.43 -8.07 -23.78
C ALA A 149 -4.21 -8.33 -24.69
N GLN A 150 -3.00 -8.09 -24.20
CA GLN A 150 -1.73 -8.36 -24.90
C GLN A 150 -1.41 -9.86 -24.99
N GLY A 151 -1.63 -10.62 -23.92
CA GLY A 151 -1.50 -12.10 -23.96
C GLY A 151 -2.56 -12.77 -24.85
N MET A 152 -3.65 -12.07 -25.15
CA MET A 152 -4.67 -12.44 -26.14
C MET A 152 -4.50 -11.70 -27.47
N ASN A 153 -3.29 -11.20 -27.79
CA ASN A 153 -3.04 -10.66 -29.11
C ASN A 153 -3.20 -11.79 -30.14
N ARG A 154 -4.19 -11.65 -31.03
CA ARG A 154 -4.55 -12.66 -32.03
C ARG A 154 -3.36 -13.02 -32.91
N GLU A 155 -2.48 -12.06 -33.19
CA GLU A 155 -1.29 -12.29 -34.01
C GLU A 155 -0.21 -13.09 -33.28
N ASP A 156 0.03 -12.81 -31.99
CA ASP A 156 1.01 -13.56 -31.19
C ASP A 156 0.53 -15.00 -30.93
N ALA A 157 -0.77 -15.17 -30.64
CA ALA A 157 -1.38 -16.49 -30.51
C ALA A 157 -1.28 -17.27 -31.83
N ARG A 158 -1.58 -16.62 -32.95
CA ARG A 158 -1.45 -17.22 -34.28
C ARG A 158 0.00 -17.65 -34.56
N ARG A 159 0.97 -16.78 -34.32
CA ARG A 159 2.39 -17.07 -34.53
C ARG A 159 2.89 -18.21 -33.65
N PHE A 160 2.43 -18.30 -32.41
CA PHE A 160 2.72 -19.42 -31.52
C PHE A 160 2.20 -20.74 -32.11
N PHE A 161 0.94 -20.79 -32.55
CA PHE A 161 0.37 -22.01 -33.12
C PHE A 161 0.97 -22.38 -34.49
N GLU A 162 1.35 -21.39 -35.31
CA GLU A 162 2.07 -21.62 -36.57
C GLU A 162 3.46 -22.25 -36.31
N LEU A 163 4.22 -21.70 -35.35
CA LEU A 163 5.51 -22.28 -34.95
C LEU A 163 5.34 -23.68 -34.35
N LEU A 164 4.30 -23.89 -33.54
CA LEU A 164 4.00 -25.19 -32.96
C LEU A 164 3.69 -26.21 -34.07
N ASP A 165 2.86 -25.86 -35.04
CA ASP A 165 2.50 -26.72 -36.18
C ASP A 165 3.73 -27.05 -37.04
N GLU A 166 4.60 -26.07 -37.30
CA GLU A 166 5.86 -26.28 -38.02
C GLU A 166 6.77 -27.26 -37.28
N VAL A 167 7.00 -27.05 -35.97
CA VAL A 167 7.85 -27.92 -35.15
C VAL A 167 7.28 -29.34 -35.07
N LEU A 168 5.96 -29.48 -34.88
CA LEU A 168 5.31 -30.78 -34.82
C LEU A 168 5.36 -31.51 -36.16
N THR A 169 5.20 -30.81 -37.27
CA THR A 169 5.27 -31.39 -38.62
C THR A 169 6.70 -31.78 -38.98
N LYS A 170 7.68 -30.90 -38.74
CA LYS A 170 9.10 -31.15 -39.02
C LYS A 170 9.66 -32.35 -38.26
N ASN A 171 9.21 -32.57 -37.02
CA ASN A 171 9.64 -33.70 -36.20
C ASN A 171 8.74 -34.94 -36.33
N GLY A 172 7.71 -34.91 -37.18
CA GLY A 172 6.79 -36.04 -37.38
C GLY A 172 5.98 -36.40 -36.12
N LEU A 173 5.75 -35.42 -35.25
CA LEU A 173 5.11 -35.59 -33.94
C LEU A 173 3.58 -35.39 -33.98
N MET A 174 3.02 -34.95 -35.11
CA MET A 174 1.58 -34.71 -35.29
C MET A 174 0.67 -35.90 -34.93
N LYS A 175 1.19 -37.14 -35.01
CA LYS A 175 0.45 -38.37 -34.69
C LYS A 175 1.07 -39.17 -33.52
N LYS A 176 1.97 -38.57 -32.74
CA LYS A 176 2.69 -39.24 -31.64
C LYS A 176 2.58 -38.43 -30.33
N PRO A 177 1.37 -38.33 -29.75
CA PRO A 177 1.16 -37.53 -28.54
C PRO A 177 1.95 -38.04 -27.33
N SER A 178 2.30 -39.33 -27.30
CA SER A 178 3.16 -39.94 -26.27
C SER A 178 4.60 -39.43 -26.24
N CYS A 179 5.08 -38.78 -27.31
CA CYS A 179 6.40 -38.15 -27.36
C CYS A 179 6.38 -36.68 -26.93
N ILE A 180 5.19 -36.09 -26.74
CA ILE A 180 4.99 -34.68 -26.41
C ILE A 180 4.61 -34.55 -24.92
N PHE A 181 3.74 -35.43 -24.44
CA PHE A 181 3.29 -35.45 -23.06
C PHE A 181 3.90 -36.65 -22.34
N HIS A 182 4.78 -36.38 -21.37
CA HIS A 182 5.14 -37.38 -20.37
C HIS A 182 3.97 -37.44 -19.38
N GLY A 183 3.21 -38.53 -19.43
CA GLY A 183 2.27 -38.91 -18.38
C GLY A 183 2.99 -39.57 -17.21
#